data_AF-A0AAD5MH44-F1
#
_entry.id   AF-A0AAD5MH44-F1
#
_cell.length_a   1.000
_cell.length_b   1.000
_cell.length_c   1.000
_cell.angle_alpha   90.00
_cell.angle_beta   90.00
_cell.angle_gamma   90.00
#
_symmetry.space_group_name_H-M   'P 1'
#
loop_
_entity.id
_entity.type
_entity.pdbx_description
1 polymer ?
#
loop_
_entity_poly.entity_id
_entity_poly.type
_entity_poly.pdbx_seq_one_letter_code
_entity_poly.pdbx_strand_id
1 'polypeptide(L)'
;MEAKRVYTKFWADYFPVVMRRRKRWEHADPRRDPSKLQRFVYKGIPAPYRREIWMRNCAPRGPPPLTIVPPVTVEAIRVDLPRTFPDNQFLHIERFRNALGRMLYTLAQYIPSVGYCQGINFVAGLILLVMKDETKAVDLLIHMVRQRHDYYNETMSGLKRDTRVMQLILAKECPQVARAFKALDVGLDLLHWKVVSLLVC
;
A
#
# COMPACT_ATOMS: atom_id res chain seq x y z
N MET A 1 13.84 -25.27 -8.22
CA MET A 1 12.83 -26.36 -8.04
C MET A 1 12.17 -26.33 -6.66
N GLU A 2 12.91 -26.04 -5.58
CA GLU A 2 12.37 -26.03 -4.21
C GLU A 2 11.31 -24.94 -3.96
N ALA A 3 11.56 -23.69 -4.38
CA ALA A 3 10.60 -22.60 -4.21
C ALA A 3 9.22 -22.88 -4.84
N LYS A 4 9.18 -23.57 -5.99
CA LYS A 4 7.92 -23.95 -6.66
C LYS A 4 7.16 -24.99 -5.83
N ARG A 5 7.86 -25.98 -5.23
CA ARG A 5 7.26 -26.99 -4.35
C ARG A 5 6.69 -26.38 -3.08
N VAL A 6 7.46 -25.49 -2.43
CA VAL A 6 7.01 -24.75 -1.24
C VAL A 6 5.76 -23.92 -1.55
N TYR A 7 5.77 -23.18 -2.66
CA TYR A 7 4.62 -22.39 -3.08
C TYR A 7 3.39 -23.26 -3.37
N THR A 8 3.56 -24.38 -4.09
CA THR A 8 2.46 -25.31 -4.37
C THR A 8 1.86 -25.88 -3.09
N LYS A 9 2.69 -26.29 -2.12
CA LYS A 9 2.22 -26.78 -0.82
C LYS A 9 1.46 -25.70 -0.05
N PHE A 10 2.07 -24.52 0.08
CA PHE A 10 1.41 -23.36 0.69
C PHE A 10 0.04 -23.08 0.06
N TRP A 11 -0.04 -23.12 -1.27
CA TRP A 11 -1.28 -22.83 -1.98
C TRP A 11 -2.33 -23.92 -1.81
N ALA A 12 -1.94 -25.19 -1.75
CA ALA A 12 -2.84 -26.30 -1.43
C ALA A 12 -3.49 -26.11 -0.05
N ASP A 13 -2.72 -25.67 0.95
CA ASP A 13 -3.22 -25.42 2.31
C ASP A 13 -4.06 -24.14 2.40
N TYR A 14 -3.66 -23.10 1.69
CA TYR A 14 -4.30 -21.79 1.77
C TYR A 14 -5.54 -21.64 0.88
N PHE A 15 -5.61 -22.36 -0.24
CA PHE A 15 -6.74 -22.27 -1.18
C PHE A 15 -8.11 -22.57 -0.55
N PRO A 16 -8.28 -23.62 0.29
CA PRO A 16 -9.53 -23.86 1.02
C PRO A 16 -9.96 -22.67 1.90
N VAL A 17 -8.99 -21.98 2.52
CA VAL A 17 -9.26 -20.79 3.34
C VAL A 17 -9.80 -19.66 2.48
N VAL A 18 -9.20 -19.42 1.30
CA VAL A 18 -9.64 -18.41 0.33
C VAL A 18 -11.06 -18.71 -0.15
N MET A 19 -11.33 -19.97 -0.53
CA MET A 19 -12.65 -20.38 -1.01
C MET A 19 -13.73 -20.26 0.06
N ARG A 20 -13.44 -20.67 1.30
CA ARG A 20 -14.35 -20.48 2.44
C ARG A 20 -14.64 -19.01 2.70
N ARG A 21 -13.62 -18.14 2.66
CA ARG A 21 -13.80 -16.69 2.83
C ARG A 21 -14.66 -16.10 1.71
N ARG A 22 -14.43 -16.51 0.46
CA ARG A 22 -15.23 -16.08 -0.69
C ARG A 22 -16.71 -16.48 -0.54
N LYS A 23 -17.00 -17.75 -0.23
CA LYS A 23 -18.38 -18.21 0.00
C LYS A 23 -19.09 -17.42 1.11
N ARG A 24 -18.36 -17.09 2.19
CA ARG A 24 -18.90 -16.24 3.27
C ARG A 24 -19.23 -14.82 2.81
N TRP A 25 -18.39 -14.23 1.97
CA TRP A 25 -18.65 -12.91 1.38
C TRP A 25 -19.88 -12.94 0.45
N GLU A 26 -20.01 -13.98 -0.37
CA GLU A 26 -21.14 -14.18 -1.27
C GLU A 26 -22.46 -14.38 -0.51
N HIS A 27 -22.47 -15.24 0.51
CA HIS A 27 -23.68 -15.52 1.30
C HIS A 27 -24.08 -14.37 2.21
N ALA A 28 -23.12 -13.73 2.89
CA ALA A 28 -23.43 -12.73 3.91
C ALA A 28 -23.64 -11.32 3.32
N ASP A 29 -23.21 -11.09 2.08
CA ASP A 29 -23.15 -9.81 1.35
C ASP A 29 -22.84 -8.61 2.27
N PRO A 30 -21.64 -8.57 2.88
CA PRO A 30 -21.31 -7.56 3.89
C PRO A 30 -21.32 -6.13 3.32
N ARG A 31 -21.35 -5.97 2.00
CA ARG A 31 -21.41 -4.69 1.29
C ARG A 31 -22.66 -3.87 1.61
N ARG A 32 -23.72 -4.47 2.12
CA ARG A 32 -24.98 -3.77 2.43
C ARG A 32 -25.02 -3.16 3.83
N ASP A 33 -24.11 -3.57 4.71
CA ASP A 33 -24.10 -3.19 6.13
C ASP A 33 -22.70 -2.68 6.52
N PRO A 34 -22.53 -1.40 6.89
CA PRO A 34 -21.23 -0.83 7.23
C PRO A 34 -20.49 -1.54 8.38
N SER A 35 -21.19 -1.92 9.44
CA SER A 35 -20.58 -2.58 10.61
C SER A 35 -20.14 -4.00 10.26
N LYS A 36 -20.96 -4.71 9.48
CA LYS A 36 -20.62 -6.04 8.97
C LYS A 36 -19.46 -5.96 7.96
N LEU A 37 -19.45 -4.95 7.10
CA LEU A 37 -18.39 -4.69 6.14
C LEU A 37 -17.05 -4.52 6.85
N GLN A 38 -16.98 -3.65 7.85
CA GLN A 38 -15.78 -3.39 8.61
C GLN A 38 -15.19 -4.68 9.21
N ARG A 39 -16.04 -5.52 9.84
CA ARG A 39 -15.62 -6.81 10.39
C ARG A 39 -15.10 -7.79 9.33
N PHE A 40 -15.63 -7.75 8.11
CA PHE A 40 -15.20 -8.61 7.01
C PHE A 40 -13.93 -8.10 6.36
N VAL A 41 -13.75 -6.77 6.23
CA VAL A 41 -12.52 -6.13 5.75
C VAL A 41 -11.33 -6.53 6.63
N TYR A 42 -11.46 -6.47 7.96
CA TYR A 42 -10.40 -6.91 8.88
C TYR A 42 -10.00 -8.39 8.74
N LYS A 43 -10.85 -9.23 8.13
CA LYS A 43 -10.56 -10.64 7.86
C LYS A 43 -9.99 -10.88 6.45
N GLY A 44 -9.86 -9.82 5.67
CA GLY A 44 -9.38 -9.80 4.30
C GLY A 44 -10.51 -9.79 3.28
N ILE A 45 -10.35 -8.94 2.26
CA ILE A 45 -11.26 -8.81 1.12
C ILE A 45 -10.86 -9.81 0.02
N PRO A 46 -11.79 -10.69 -0.44
CA PRO A 46 -11.55 -11.58 -1.57
C PRO A 46 -11.22 -10.80 -2.84
N ALA A 47 -10.33 -11.34 -3.67
CA ALA A 47 -9.82 -10.67 -4.87
C ALA A 47 -10.90 -10.03 -5.79
N PRO A 48 -12.05 -10.68 -6.08
CA PRO A 48 -13.09 -10.07 -6.91
C PRO A 48 -13.68 -8.77 -6.34
N TYR A 49 -13.71 -8.60 -5.02
CA TYR A 49 -14.34 -7.46 -4.36
C TYR A 49 -13.35 -6.33 -4.03
N ARG A 50 -12.04 -6.56 -4.10
CA ARG A 50 -11.02 -5.57 -3.66
C ARG A 50 -11.18 -4.23 -4.37
N ARG A 51 -11.34 -4.25 -5.70
CA ARG A 51 -11.47 -3.02 -6.48
C ARG A 51 -12.69 -2.20 -6.06
N GLU A 52 -13.82 -2.86 -5.87
CA GLU A 52 -15.07 -2.22 -5.43
C GLU A 52 -14.91 -1.63 -4.02
N ILE A 53 -14.42 -2.43 -3.08
CA ILE A 53 -14.32 -2.04 -1.68
C ILE A 53 -13.29 -0.94 -1.44
N TRP A 54 -12.11 -1.03 -2.06
CA TRP A 54 -11.08 0.00 -1.92
C TRP A 54 -11.51 1.34 -2.50
N MET A 55 -12.36 1.34 -3.55
CA MET A 55 -12.87 2.57 -4.16
C MET A 55 -14.10 3.15 -3.44
N ARG A 56 -14.69 2.45 -2.47
CA ARG A 56 -16.01 2.76 -1.90
C ARG A 56 -16.15 4.16 -1.29
N ASN A 57 -15.04 4.78 -0.87
CA ASN A 57 -14.99 6.15 -0.34
C ASN A 57 -13.92 7.00 -1.06
N CYS A 58 -13.41 6.52 -2.18
CA CYS A 58 -12.39 7.23 -2.93
C CYS A 58 -13.03 8.46 -3.58
N ALA A 59 -12.69 9.64 -3.04
CA ALA A 59 -13.16 10.90 -3.60
C ALA A 59 -12.67 11.06 -5.05
N PRO A 60 -13.48 11.65 -5.95
CA PRO A 60 -13.02 12.06 -7.26
C PRO A 60 -11.82 13.00 -7.14
N ARG A 61 -10.82 12.81 -7.99
CA ARG A 61 -9.57 13.57 -7.94
C ARG A 61 -9.74 15.05 -8.27
N GLY A 62 -10.74 15.37 -9.08
CA GLY A 62 -10.92 16.68 -9.71
C GLY A 62 -10.17 16.80 -11.04
N PRO A 63 -10.14 17.99 -11.65
CA PRO A 63 -9.38 18.24 -12.88
C PRO A 63 -7.86 18.15 -12.65
N PRO A 64 -7.07 17.80 -13.68
CA PRO A 64 -5.62 17.77 -13.58
C PRO A 64 -5.08 19.17 -13.26
N PRO A 65 -4.20 19.31 -12.24
CA PRO A 65 -3.58 20.59 -11.94
C PRO A 65 -2.55 20.95 -13.02
N LEU A 66 -2.31 22.25 -13.18
CA LEU A 66 -1.30 22.78 -14.10
C LEU A 66 0.12 22.76 -13.51
N THR A 67 0.30 22.13 -12.34
CA THR A 67 1.59 22.07 -11.66
C THR A 67 2.61 21.29 -12.47
N ILE A 68 3.75 21.93 -12.73
CA ILE A 68 4.91 21.30 -13.35
C ILE A 68 5.69 20.55 -12.27
N VAL A 69 5.91 19.26 -12.49
CA VAL A 69 6.73 18.44 -11.59
C VAL A 69 8.20 18.79 -11.79
N PRO A 70 8.97 19.10 -10.73
CA PRO A 70 10.39 19.39 -10.84
C PRO A 70 11.19 18.25 -11.49
N PRO A 71 12.21 18.53 -12.33
CA PRO A 71 13.04 17.50 -12.96
C PRO A 71 13.67 16.52 -11.96
N VAL A 72 14.08 17.00 -10.79
CA VAL A 72 14.62 16.16 -9.70
C VAL A 72 13.63 15.09 -9.24
N THR A 73 12.35 15.42 -9.16
CA THR A 73 11.27 14.50 -8.78
C THR A 73 11.04 13.46 -9.88
N VAL A 74 11.07 13.89 -11.15
CA VAL A 74 10.95 12.99 -12.30
C VAL A 74 12.11 11.98 -12.34
N GLU A 75 13.32 12.45 -12.08
CA GLU A 75 14.51 11.60 -12.04
C GLU A 75 14.45 10.60 -10.87
N ALA A 76 14.02 11.04 -9.69
CA ALA A 76 13.82 10.15 -8.55
C ALA A 76 12.80 9.04 -8.85
N ILE A 77 11.68 9.36 -9.52
CA ILE A 77 10.72 8.37 -9.99
C ILE A 77 11.38 7.40 -10.97
N ARG A 78 12.11 7.91 -11.95
CA ARG A 78 12.77 7.10 -13.01
C ARG A 78 13.72 6.06 -12.42
N VAL A 79 14.53 6.44 -11.43
CA VAL A 79 15.48 5.57 -10.73
C VAL A 79 14.75 4.46 -9.95
N ASP A 80 13.55 4.73 -9.44
CA ASP A 80 12.80 3.79 -8.59
C ASP A 80 11.96 2.77 -9.36
N LEU A 81 11.52 3.13 -10.57
CA LEU A 81 10.72 2.25 -11.42
C LEU A 81 11.33 0.84 -11.63
N PRO A 82 12.60 0.66 -12.05
CA PRO A 82 13.15 -0.67 -12.29
C PRO A 82 13.33 -1.50 -11.00
N ARG A 83 13.44 -0.86 -9.84
CA ARG A 83 13.59 -1.52 -8.53
C ARG A 83 12.26 -1.75 -7.80
N THR A 84 11.13 -1.36 -8.39
CA THR A 84 9.80 -1.55 -7.78
C THR A 84 9.24 -2.92 -8.13
N PHE A 85 9.23 -3.84 -7.16
CA PHE A 85 8.84 -5.26 -7.34
C PHE A 85 9.56 -5.94 -8.52
N PRO A 86 10.91 -6.07 -8.45
CA PRO A 86 11.75 -6.51 -9.55
C PRO A 86 11.61 -7.99 -9.91
N ASP A 87 10.77 -8.76 -9.22
CA ASP A 87 10.44 -10.16 -9.55
C ASP A 87 8.99 -10.30 -10.04
N ASN A 88 8.23 -9.20 -10.13
CA ASN A 88 6.83 -9.22 -10.50
C ASN A 88 6.65 -9.18 -12.01
N GLN A 89 6.16 -10.29 -12.58
CA GLN A 89 5.93 -10.45 -14.02
C GLN A 89 5.08 -9.33 -14.65
N PHE A 90 4.10 -8.77 -13.93
CA PHE A 90 3.26 -7.70 -14.47
C PHE A 90 4.00 -6.37 -14.55
N LEU A 91 4.79 -6.01 -13.54
CA LEU A 91 5.53 -4.74 -13.50
C LEU A 91 6.83 -4.78 -14.32
N HIS A 92 7.30 -5.97 -14.72
CA HIS A 92 8.32 -6.09 -15.75
C HIS A 92 7.85 -5.64 -17.13
N ILE A 93 6.57 -5.79 -17.45
CA ILE A 93 6.01 -5.36 -18.73
C ILE A 93 6.05 -3.83 -18.79
N GLU A 94 6.67 -3.31 -19.85
CA GLU A 94 6.92 -1.88 -20.03
C GLU A 94 5.65 -1.02 -19.89
N ARG A 95 4.52 -1.48 -20.45
CA ARG A 95 3.23 -0.79 -20.32
C ARG A 95 2.84 -0.51 -18.87
N PHE A 96 2.97 -1.50 -17.98
CA PHE A 96 2.59 -1.35 -16.57
C PHE A 96 3.64 -0.54 -15.78
N ARG A 97 4.91 -0.64 -16.16
CA ARG A 97 5.98 0.20 -15.58
C ARG A 97 5.80 1.67 -15.93
N ASN A 98 5.44 1.95 -17.19
CA ASN A 98 5.15 3.31 -17.65
C ASN A 98 3.87 3.85 -17.01
N ALA A 99 2.86 2.99 -16.81
CA ALA A 99 1.67 3.35 -16.03
C ALA A 99 2.06 3.74 -14.61
N LEU A 100 2.87 2.92 -13.91
CA LEU A 100 3.37 3.27 -12.57
C LEU A 100 4.12 4.62 -12.54
N GLY A 101 4.96 4.88 -13.55
CA GLY A 101 5.66 6.16 -13.68
C GLY A 101 4.69 7.34 -13.82
N ARG A 102 3.69 7.22 -14.69
CA ARG A 102 2.62 8.24 -14.83
C ARG A 102 1.83 8.41 -13.55
N MET A 103 1.50 7.32 -12.85
CA MET A 103 0.79 7.39 -11.57
C MET A 103 1.55 8.23 -10.53
N LEU A 104 2.86 7.99 -10.40
CA LEU A 104 3.72 8.70 -9.47
C LEU A 104 3.93 10.16 -9.88
N TYR A 105 4.08 10.41 -11.18
CA TYR A 105 4.14 11.77 -11.71
C TYR A 105 2.84 12.55 -11.40
N THR A 106 1.68 11.96 -11.68
CA THR A 106 0.38 12.58 -11.39
C THR A 106 0.19 12.82 -9.90
N LEU A 107 0.64 11.92 -9.03
CA LEU A 107 0.62 12.18 -7.58
C LEU A 107 1.40 13.46 -7.23
N ALA A 108 2.62 13.61 -7.77
CA ALA A 108 3.46 14.78 -7.52
C ALA A 108 2.82 16.07 -8.06
N GLN A 109 2.05 16.00 -9.14
CA GLN A 109 1.26 17.13 -9.64
C GLN A 109 0.12 17.51 -8.71
N TYR A 110 -0.65 16.52 -8.23
CA TYR A 110 -1.84 16.75 -7.39
C TYR A 110 -1.52 17.10 -5.94
N ILE A 111 -0.34 16.72 -5.44
CA ILE A 111 0.09 17.00 -4.08
C ILE A 111 1.56 17.47 -4.10
N PRO A 112 1.84 18.72 -4.53
CA PRO A 112 3.21 19.21 -4.69
C PRO A 112 4.01 19.25 -3.40
N SER A 113 3.34 19.42 -2.25
CA SER A 113 3.96 19.36 -0.91
C SER A 113 4.50 17.97 -0.54
N VAL A 114 4.01 16.92 -1.20
CA VAL A 114 4.56 15.56 -1.09
C VAL A 114 5.59 15.32 -2.20
N GLY A 115 5.30 15.78 -3.42
CA GLY A 115 6.15 15.52 -4.58
C GLY A 115 6.33 14.02 -4.79
N TYR A 116 7.55 13.52 -4.56
CA TYR A 116 7.88 12.09 -4.55
C TYR A 116 8.65 11.71 -3.27
N CYS A 117 8.02 10.90 -2.43
CA CYS A 117 8.65 10.31 -1.25
C CYS A 117 9.07 8.86 -1.56
N GLN A 118 10.36 8.54 -1.43
CA GLN A 118 10.87 7.19 -1.67
C GLN A 118 10.12 6.16 -0.83
N GLY A 119 9.65 5.09 -1.47
CA GLY A 119 8.83 4.05 -0.85
C GLY A 119 7.36 4.08 -1.32
N ILE A 120 6.86 5.25 -1.77
CA ILE A 120 5.48 5.36 -2.28
C ILE A 120 5.27 4.61 -3.60
N ASN A 121 6.35 4.39 -4.36
CA ASN A 121 6.39 3.53 -5.55
C ASN A 121 5.88 2.11 -5.28
N PHE A 122 6.21 1.52 -4.13
CA PHE A 122 5.72 0.18 -3.78
C PHE A 122 4.22 0.18 -3.48
N VAL A 123 3.70 1.25 -2.86
CA VAL A 123 2.26 1.39 -2.62
C VAL A 123 1.51 1.59 -3.93
N ALA A 124 2.00 2.48 -4.79
CA ALA A 124 1.46 2.70 -6.12
C ALA A 124 1.48 1.43 -6.97
N GLY A 125 2.57 0.66 -6.93
CA GLY A 125 2.68 -0.64 -7.61
C GLY A 125 1.67 -1.66 -7.11
N LEU A 126 1.46 -1.77 -5.80
CA LEU A 126 0.46 -2.66 -5.21
C LEU A 126 -0.96 -2.27 -5.64
N ILE A 127 -1.29 -0.98 -5.58
CA ILE A 127 -2.58 -0.44 -6.02
C ILE A 127 -2.81 -0.75 -7.50
N LEU A 128 -1.80 -0.52 -8.36
CA LEU A 128 -1.88 -0.81 -9.79
C LEU A 128 -2.12 -2.31 -10.07
N LEU A 129 -1.47 -3.20 -9.33
CA LEU A 129 -1.66 -4.65 -9.46
C LEU A 129 -3.07 -5.11 -9.07
N VAL A 130 -3.69 -4.47 -8.08
CA VAL A 130 -5.07 -4.78 -7.66
C VAL A 130 -6.09 -4.17 -8.62
N MET A 131 -5.91 -2.90 -9.00
CA MET A 131 -6.87 -2.18 -9.83
C MET A 131 -6.82 -2.61 -11.28
N LYS A 132 -5.61 -2.79 -11.85
CA LYS A 132 -5.38 -3.02 -13.28
C LYS A 132 -6.02 -1.95 -14.19
N ASP A 133 -6.27 -0.77 -13.62
CA ASP A 133 -6.89 0.40 -14.24
C ASP A 133 -6.10 1.60 -13.71
N GLU A 134 -5.36 2.26 -14.59
CA GLU A 134 -4.44 3.35 -14.23
C GLU A 134 -5.20 4.52 -13.62
N THR A 135 -6.34 4.92 -14.19
CA THR A 135 -7.12 6.06 -13.71
C THR A 135 -7.60 5.82 -12.29
N LYS A 136 -8.26 4.68 -12.02
CA LYS A 136 -8.74 4.36 -10.66
C LYS A 136 -7.60 4.16 -9.68
N ALA A 137 -6.48 3.60 -10.15
CA ALA A 137 -5.30 3.41 -9.32
C ALA A 137 -4.72 4.74 -8.84
N VAL A 138 -4.66 5.77 -9.70
CA VAL A 138 -4.19 7.10 -9.29
C VAL A 138 -5.21 7.80 -8.37
N ASP A 139 -6.51 7.68 -8.64
CA ASP A 139 -7.55 8.22 -7.74
C ASP A 139 -7.35 7.70 -6.32
N LEU A 140 -7.20 6.38 -6.19
CA LEU A 140 -7.01 5.74 -4.90
C LEU A 140 -5.69 6.14 -4.24
N LEU A 141 -4.59 6.22 -5.00
CA LEU A 141 -3.29 6.64 -4.48
C LEU A 141 -3.35 8.06 -3.89
N ILE A 142 -3.93 9.01 -4.63
CA ILE A 142 -4.08 10.40 -4.17
C ILE A 142 -5.01 10.48 -2.97
N HIS A 143 -6.14 9.77 -3.01
CA HIS A 143 -7.05 9.71 -1.87
C HIS A 143 -6.33 9.20 -0.63
N MET A 144 -5.59 8.09 -0.72
CA MET A 144 -4.84 7.51 0.39
C MET A 144 -3.79 8.49 0.96
N VAL A 145 -3.03 9.17 0.11
CA VAL A 145 -2.01 10.13 0.54
C VAL A 145 -2.66 11.33 1.23
N ARG A 146 -3.79 11.83 0.74
CA ARG A 146 -4.54 12.94 1.37
C ARG A 146 -5.05 12.59 2.77
N GLN A 147 -5.41 11.33 3.01
CA GLN A 147 -5.85 10.87 4.34
C GLN A 147 -4.68 10.70 5.34
N ARG A 148 -3.42 10.78 4.89
CA ARG A 148 -2.22 10.56 5.69
C ARG A 148 -1.42 11.85 5.81
N HIS A 149 -1.91 12.75 6.65
CA HIS A 149 -1.26 14.02 6.93
C HIS A 149 0.19 13.82 7.40
N ASP A 150 1.12 14.56 6.78
CA ASP A 150 2.53 14.62 7.14
C ASP A 150 3.34 13.31 7.07
N TYR A 151 2.79 12.27 6.44
CA TYR A 151 3.47 10.99 6.29
C TYR A 151 4.54 11.01 5.18
N TYR A 152 4.26 11.73 4.10
CA TYR A 152 5.07 11.74 2.87
C TYR A 152 5.68 13.11 2.54
N ASN A 153 5.60 14.06 3.47
CA ASN A 153 6.28 15.35 3.32
C ASN A 153 7.78 15.21 3.64
N GLU A 154 8.58 16.24 3.36
CA GLU A 154 10.04 16.23 3.56
C GLU A 154 10.45 15.90 5.00
N THR A 155 9.68 16.35 5.99
CA THR A 155 9.99 16.13 7.41
C THR A 155 9.61 14.72 7.90
N MET A 156 8.66 14.08 7.20
CA MET A 156 7.97 12.85 7.58
C MET A 156 7.46 12.87 9.03
N SER A 157 6.98 14.03 9.49
CA SER A 157 6.65 14.24 10.91
C SER A 157 5.50 13.36 11.39
N GLY A 158 4.53 13.06 10.51
CA GLY A 158 3.45 12.11 10.80
C GLY A 158 3.97 10.68 10.98
N LEU A 159 4.89 10.25 10.12
CA LEU A 159 5.53 8.94 10.25
C LEU A 159 6.30 8.85 11.58
N LYS A 160 7.18 9.81 11.86
CA LYS A 160 8.00 9.85 13.08
C LYS A 160 7.14 9.82 14.36
N ARG A 161 6.01 10.54 14.36
CA ARG A 161 5.05 10.54 15.46
C ARG A 161 4.51 9.14 15.70
N ASP A 162 4.06 8.45 14.66
CA ASP A 162 3.48 7.11 14.80
C ASP A 162 4.54 6.03 15.10
N THR A 163 5.77 6.18 14.61
CA THR A 163 6.93 5.38 15.07
C THR A 163 7.11 5.51 16.57
N ARG A 164 7.03 6.73 17.10
CA ARG A 164 7.20 6.98 18.53
C ARG A 164 6.05 6.40 19.35
N VAL A 165 4.81 6.54 18.90
CA VAL A 165 3.65 5.90 19.54
C VAL A 165 3.82 4.37 19.57
N MET A 166 4.27 3.76 18.46
CA MET A 166 4.56 2.33 18.40
C MET A 166 5.65 1.91 19.40
N GLN A 167 6.72 2.70 19.57
CA GLN A 167 7.76 2.44 20.58
C GLN A 167 7.18 2.43 21.99
N LEU A 168 6.28 3.36 22.32
CA LEU A 168 5.65 3.45 23.63
C LEU A 168 4.72 2.24 23.89
N ILE A 169 3.92 1.87 22.90
CA ILE A 169 3.06 0.68 22.98
C ILE A 169 3.92 -0.57 23.16
N LEU A 170 4.99 -0.73 22.38
CA LEU A 170 5.89 -1.88 22.48
C LEU A 170 6.54 -1.97 23.87
N ALA A 171 6.98 -0.83 24.41
CA ALA A 171 7.57 -0.78 25.75
C ALA A 171 6.56 -1.17 26.85
N LYS A 172 5.29 -0.84 26.66
CA LYS A 172 4.21 -1.16 27.60
C LYS A 172 3.77 -2.63 27.50
N GLU A 173 3.44 -3.08 26.29
CA GLU A 173 2.81 -4.40 26.06
C GLU A 173 3.84 -5.53 25.96
N CYS A 174 5.05 -5.24 25.46
CA CYS A 174 6.11 -6.22 25.22
C CYS A 174 7.50 -5.69 25.67
N PRO A 175 7.70 -5.40 26.97
CA PRO A 175 8.91 -4.72 27.48
C PRO A 175 10.20 -5.50 27.18
N GLN A 176 10.14 -6.83 27.13
CA GLN A 176 11.28 -7.68 26.76
C GLN A 176 11.74 -7.44 25.32
N VAL A 177 10.80 -7.27 24.39
CA VAL A 177 11.09 -6.98 22.98
C VAL A 177 11.64 -5.56 22.87
N ALA A 178 11.02 -4.59 23.55
CA ALA A 178 11.51 -3.21 23.55
C ALA A 178 12.96 -3.09 24.05
N ARG A 179 13.32 -3.84 25.11
CA ARG A 179 14.71 -3.92 25.60
C ARG A 179 15.65 -4.52 24.57
N ALA A 180 15.25 -5.60 23.89
CA ALA A 180 16.06 -6.22 22.85
C ALA A 180 16.32 -5.25 21.67
N PHE A 181 15.29 -4.54 21.21
CA PHE A 181 15.45 -3.52 20.15
C PHE A 181 16.44 -2.43 20.57
N LYS A 182 16.34 -1.95 21.81
CA LYS A 182 17.26 -0.94 22.35
C LYS A 182 18.70 -1.48 22.49
N ALA A 183 18.86 -2.72 22.95
CA ALA A 183 20.19 -3.33 23.13
C ALA A 183 20.90 -3.61 21.80
N LEU A 184 20.13 -3.90 20.75
CA LEU A 184 20.64 -4.15 19.40
C LEU A 184 20.75 -2.88 18.54
N ASP A 185 20.42 -1.71 19.10
CA ASP A 185 20.33 -0.44 18.37
C ASP A 185 19.47 -0.51 17.09
N VAL A 186 18.37 -1.28 17.16
CA VAL A 186 17.44 -1.47 16.04
C VAL A 186 16.31 -0.47 16.16
N GLY A 187 16.29 0.49 15.22
CA GLY A 187 15.18 1.42 15.07
C GLY A 187 13.89 0.73 14.60
N LEU A 188 12.75 1.06 15.24
CA LEU A 188 11.43 0.60 14.76
C LEU A 188 11.05 1.19 13.41
N ASP A 189 11.77 2.23 12.97
CA ASP A 189 11.62 2.81 11.66
C ASP A 189 11.98 1.85 10.52
N LEU A 190 12.83 0.86 10.79
CA LEU A 190 13.15 -0.20 9.84
C LEU A 190 11.99 -1.19 9.62
N LEU A 191 10.98 -1.21 10.51
CA LEU A 191 9.80 -2.07 10.39
C LEU A 191 8.66 -1.44 9.59
N HIS A 192 8.77 -0.16 9.19
CA HIS A 192 7.68 0.58 8.56
C HIS A 192 7.10 -0.09 7.31
N TRP A 193 7.92 -0.76 6.51
CA TRP A 193 7.46 -1.34 5.24
C TRP A 193 6.45 -2.50 5.44
N LYS A 194 6.54 -3.24 6.55
CA LYS A 194 5.54 -4.31 6.87
C LYS A 194 4.20 -3.70 7.27
N VAL A 195 4.21 -2.52 7.90
CA VAL A 195 2.99 -1.79 8.27
C VAL A 195 2.31 -1.19 7.04
N VAL A 196 3.07 -0.69 6.06
CA VAL A 196 2.52 -0.16 4.81
C VAL A 196 1.72 -1.22 4.04
N SER A 197 2.12 -2.50 4.07
CA SER A 197 1.31 -3.60 3.49
C SER A 197 0.01 -3.88 4.25
N LEU A 198 -0.04 -3.61 5.55
CA LEU A 198 -1.26 -3.74 6.36
C LEU A 198 -2.22 -2.55 6.15
N LEU A 199 -1.69 -1.37 5.84
CA LEU A 199 -2.48 -0.15 5.63
C LEU A 199 -3.25 -0.12 4.30
N VAL A 200 -2.96 -1.06 3.40
CA VAL A 200 -3.65 -1.21 2.11
C VAL A 200 -4.77 -2.27 2.19
N CYS A 201 -4.96 -2.94 3.34
CA CYS A 201 -6.02 -3.94 3.54
C CYS A 201 -7.31 -3.35 4.12
#